data_AF-A0A553ZSM5-F1
#
_entry.id   AF-A0A553ZSM5-F1
#
_cell.length_a   1.000
_cell.length_b   1.000
_cell.length_c   1.000
_cell.angle_alpha   90.00
_cell.angle_beta   90.00
_cell.angle_gamma   90.00
#
_symmetry.space_group_name_H-M   'P 1'
#
loop_
_entity.id
_entity.type
_entity.pdbx_description
1 polymer ?
#
loop_
_entity_poly.entity_id
_entity_poly.type
_entity_poly.pdbx_seq_one_letter_code
_entity_poly.pdbx_strand_id
1 'polypeptide(L)'
;SVTLNYYRVDESLWRNQLKLVRLSKYSLDAALKEKSTRNTRERLKDLPNMSFHLEAILGEVGIKDVRALRILGAKMCWVRLRQQNSLVTEKI
;
A
#
# COMPACT_ATOMS: atom_id res chain seq x y z
N SER A 1 -1.80 6.40 -13.34
CA SER A 1 -0.50 6.98 -13.73
C SER A 1 0.61 6.35 -12.93
N VAL A 2 1.64 5.80 -13.58
CA VAL A 2 2.84 5.29 -12.90
C VAL A 2 3.74 6.50 -12.63
N THR A 3 3.71 7.02 -11.41
CA THR A 3 4.63 8.09 -10.97
C THR A 3 5.97 7.45 -10.64
N LEU A 4 6.95 7.62 -11.52
CA LEU A 4 8.30 7.14 -11.27
C LEU A 4 9.05 8.19 -10.44
N ASN A 5 9.41 7.83 -9.21
CA ASN A 5 10.15 8.69 -8.28
C ASN A 5 11.65 8.75 -8.66
N TYR A 6 11.97 9.28 -9.84
CA TYR A 6 13.35 9.47 -10.26
C TYR A 6 13.87 10.83 -9.79
N TYR A 7 15.00 10.81 -9.08
CA TYR A 7 15.76 12.01 -8.76
C TYR A 7 16.70 12.33 -9.91
N ARG A 8 16.59 13.54 -10.48
CA ARG A 8 17.52 14.01 -11.51
C ARG A 8 18.87 14.34 -10.88
N VAL A 9 19.93 13.73 -11.39
CA VAL A 9 21.30 13.99 -10.95
C VAL A 9 21.89 15.09 -11.83
N ASP A 10 22.22 16.23 -11.22
CA ASP A 10 22.87 17.35 -11.92
C ASP A 10 24.40 17.17 -12.01
N GLU A 11 25.04 17.87 -12.94
CA GLU A 11 26.51 17.84 -13.15
C GLU A 11 27.33 18.15 -11.89
N SER A 12 26.82 19.03 -11.02
CA SER A 12 27.44 19.34 -9.73
C SER A 12 27.41 18.15 -8.77
N LEU A 13 26.41 17.28 -8.88
CA LEU A 13 26.28 16.06 -8.08
C LEU A 13 27.12 14.92 -8.67
N TRP A 14 27.26 14.85 -10.00
CA TRP A 14 28.17 13.92 -10.68
C TRP A 14 29.64 14.15 -10.29
N ARG A 15 30.05 15.42 -10.16
CA ARG A 15 31.41 15.76 -9.69
C ARG A 15 31.66 15.40 -8.23
N ASN A 16 30.62 15.21 -7.43
CA ASN A 16 30.72 14.81 -6.03
C ASN A 16 30.28 13.35 -5.84
N GLN A 17 31.15 12.44 -6.26
CA GLN A 17 30.90 11.00 -6.26
C GLN A 17 30.55 10.44 -4.87
N LEU A 18 31.13 11.00 -3.80
CA LEU A 18 30.80 10.60 -2.42
C LEU A 18 29.34 10.90 -2.07
N LYS A 19 28.86 12.09 -2.44
CA LYS A 19 27.47 12.50 -2.20
C LYS A 19 26.50 11.68 -3.06
N LEU A 20 26.86 11.39 -4.31
CA LEU A 20 26.09 10.53 -5.20
C LEU A 20 25.92 9.12 -4.61
N VAL A 21 27.03 8.46 -4.23
CA VAL A 21 27.01 7.11 -3.64
C VAL A 21 26.19 7.07 -2.36
N ARG A 22 26.28 8.11 -1.52
CA ARG A 22 25.47 8.21 -0.30
C ARG A 22 23.98 8.31 -0.60
N LEU A 23 23.58 9.12 -1.58
CA LEU A 23 22.19 9.22 -2.01
C LEU A 23 21.68 7.92 -2.63
N SER A 24 22.49 7.26 -3.47
CA SER A 24 22.14 5.96 -4.05
C SER A 24 21.90 4.90 -2.97
N LYS A 25 22.74 4.88 -1.91
CA LYS A 25 22.53 4.01 -0.75
C LYS A 25 21.23 4.31 -0.03
N TYR A 26 20.91 5.59 0.23
CA TYR A 26 19.63 5.95 0.85
C TYR A 26 18.42 5.53 0.02
N SER A 27 18.47 5.75 -1.30
CA SER A 27 17.40 5.30 -2.19
C SER A 27 17.25 3.78 -2.19
N LEU A 28 18.36 3.05 -2.18
CA LEU A 28 18.36 1.59 -2.10
C LEU A 28 17.78 1.09 -0.76
N ASP A 29 18.23 1.65 0.37
CA ASP A 29 17.73 1.30 1.70
C ASP A 29 16.24 1.59 1.83
N ALA A 30 15.77 2.72 1.31
CA ALA A 30 14.36 3.07 1.27
C ALA A 30 13.55 2.07 0.43
N ALA A 31 14.05 1.71 -0.76
CA ALA A 31 13.40 0.72 -1.63
C ALA A 31 13.37 -0.68 -1.01
N LEU A 32 14.44 -1.10 -0.33
CA LEU A 32 14.50 -2.38 0.39
C LEU A 32 13.53 -2.38 1.60
N LYS A 33 13.43 -1.26 2.32
CA LYS A 33 12.47 -1.09 3.42
C LYS A 33 11.03 -1.11 2.90
N GLU A 34 10.75 -0.47 1.77
CA GLU A 34 9.42 -0.52 1.14
C GLU A 34 9.08 -1.95 0.67
N LYS A 35 10.03 -2.64 0.03
CA LYS A 35 9.85 -4.03 -0.41
C LYS A 35 9.62 -4.98 0.75
N SER A 36 10.39 -4.87 1.83
CA SER A 36 10.23 -5.71 3.02
C SER A 36 8.89 -5.44 3.72
N THR A 37 8.53 -4.17 3.93
CA THR A 37 7.21 -3.82 4.51
C THR A 37 6.06 -4.31 3.65
N ARG A 38 6.19 -4.30 2.32
CA ARG A 38 5.19 -4.86 1.40
C ARG A 38 5.06 -6.38 1.51
N ASN A 39 6.17 -7.10 1.69
CA ASN A 39 6.17 -8.56 1.86
C ASN A 39 5.67 -9.02 3.24
N THR A 40 5.86 -8.23 4.29
CA THR A 40 5.41 -8.57 5.65
C THR A 40 3.94 -8.29 5.91
N ARG A 41 3.26 -7.57 5.01
CA ARG A 41 1.82 -7.32 5.15
C ARG A 41 1.08 -8.53 4.57
N GLU A 42 0.54 -9.38 5.45
CA GLU A 42 -0.52 -10.32 5.07
C GLU A 42 -1.58 -9.53 4.32
N ARG A 43 -1.82 -9.88 3.06
CA ARG A 43 -2.79 -9.13 2.27
C ARG A 43 -4.19 -9.56 2.66
N LEU A 44 -5.13 -8.63 2.53
CA LEU A 44 -6.51 -8.91 2.87
C LEU A 44 -7.07 -10.05 2.01
N LYS A 45 -6.70 -10.11 0.73
CA LYS A 45 -7.11 -11.18 -0.19
C LYS A 45 -6.54 -12.58 0.13
N ASP A 46 -5.54 -12.68 1.00
CA ASP A 46 -4.90 -13.96 1.35
C ASP A 46 -5.63 -14.63 2.53
N LEU A 47 -6.63 -13.95 3.12
CA LEU A 47 -7.51 -14.50 4.15
C LEU A 47 -8.59 -15.40 3.52
N PRO A 48 -9.09 -16.41 4.28
CA PRO A 48 -10.25 -17.18 3.85
C PRO A 48 -11.48 -16.27 3.69
N ASN A 49 -12.29 -16.53 2.66
CA ASN A 49 -13.47 -15.74 2.29
C ASN A 49 -13.18 -14.29 1.84
N MET A 50 -11.93 -13.96 1.52
CA MET A 50 -11.55 -12.67 0.94
C MET A 50 -11.19 -12.81 -0.54
N SER A 51 -11.81 -11.96 -1.37
CA SER A 51 -11.48 -11.86 -2.79
C SER A 51 -10.68 -10.58 -3.06
N PHE A 52 -10.03 -10.52 -4.22
CA PHE A 52 -9.33 -9.29 -4.66
C PHE A 52 -10.29 -8.10 -4.77
N HIS A 53 -11.54 -8.34 -5.20
CA HIS A 53 -12.57 -7.31 -5.23
C HIS A 53 -12.88 -6.79 -3.82
N LEU A 54 -12.99 -7.68 -2.83
CA LEU A 54 -13.26 -7.30 -1.45
C LEU A 54 -12.10 -6.48 -0.84
N GLU A 55 -10.84 -6.85 -1.14
CA GLU A 55 -9.66 -6.06 -0.80
C GLU A 55 -9.68 -4.66 -1.43
N ALA A 56 -10.12 -4.53 -2.69
CA ALA A 56 -10.22 -3.25 -3.36
C ALA A 56 -11.26 -2.32 -2.70
N ILE A 57 -12.50 -2.80 -2.49
CA ILE A 57 -13.57 -1.99 -1.87
C ILE A 57 -13.25 -1.67 -0.40
N LEU A 58 -12.58 -2.57 0.34
CA LEU A 58 -12.07 -2.29 1.68
C LEU A 58 -10.99 -1.20 1.65
N GLY A 59 -10.11 -1.24 0.66
CA GLY A 59 -9.07 -0.24 0.46
C GLY A 59 -9.63 1.16 0.19
N GLU A 60 -10.73 1.25 -0.56
CA GLU A 60 -11.46 2.50 -0.84
C GLU A 60 -12.01 3.12 0.45
N VAL A 61 -12.56 2.31 1.36
CA VAL A 61 -13.05 2.77 2.68
C VAL A 61 -11.95 2.90 3.75
N GLY A 62 -10.68 2.82 3.34
CA GLY A 62 -9.51 3.04 4.20
C GLY A 62 -9.03 1.83 5.00
N ILE A 63 -9.51 0.62 4.69
CA ILE A 63 -9.11 -0.64 5.35
C ILE A 63 -8.10 -1.36 4.44
N LYS A 64 -6.80 -1.17 4.74
CA LYS A 64 -5.70 -1.56 3.82
C LYS A 64 -4.89 -2.77 4.30
N ASP A 65 -5.09 -3.24 5.52
CA ASP A 65 -4.37 -4.39 6.06
C ASP A 65 -5.22 -5.21 7.05
N VAL A 66 -4.75 -6.44 7.31
CA VAL A 66 -5.41 -7.40 8.21
C VAL A 66 -5.52 -6.89 9.64
N ARG A 67 -4.57 -6.05 10.10
CA ARG A 67 -4.62 -5.48 11.45
C ARG A 67 -5.76 -4.46 11.57
N ALA A 68 -5.90 -3.57 10.60
CA ALA A 68 -7.01 -2.62 10.54
C ALA A 68 -8.36 -3.35 10.48
N LEU A 69 -8.46 -4.42 9.69
CA LEU A 69 -9.66 -5.26 9.63
C LEU A 69 -9.98 -5.91 11.00
N ARG A 70 -8.96 -6.45 11.69
CA ARG A 70 -9.11 -7.05 13.03
C ARG A 70 -9.52 -6.04 14.10
N ILE A 71 -8.94 -4.83 14.08
CA ILE A 71 -9.24 -3.77 15.05
C ILE A 71 -10.65 -3.22 14.87
N LEU A 72 -11.06 -2.98 13.62
CA LEU A 72 -12.40 -2.45 13.33
C LEU A 72 -13.48 -3.52 13.48
N GLY A 73 -13.15 -4.77 13.17
CA GLY A 73 -14.08 -5.89 13.17
C GLY A 73 -15.03 -5.88 11.98
N ALA A 74 -15.49 -7.07 11.59
CA ALA A 74 -16.28 -7.27 10.37
C ALA A 74 -17.52 -6.37 10.28
N LYS A 75 -18.23 -6.17 11.39
CA LYS A 75 -19.46 -5.36 11.43
C LYS A 75 -19.20 -3.90 11.08
N MET A 76 -18.15 -3.29 11.64
CA MET A 76 -17.83 -1.89 11.37
C MET A 76 -17.30 -1.70 9.95
N CYS A 77 -16.50 -2.66 9.47
CA CYS A 77 -16.04 -2.67 8.07
C CYS A 77 -17.22 -2.74 7.10
N TRP A 78 -18.20 -3.60 7.37
CA TRP A 78 -19.42 -3.69 6.56
C TRP A 78 -20.26 -2.41 6.57
N VAL A 79 -20.41 -1.77 7.74
CA VAL A 79 -21.11 -0.47 7.83
C VAL A 79 -20.40 0.61 7.01
N ARG A 80 -19.06 0.69 7.07
CA ARG A 80 -18.27 1.64 6.26
C ARG A 80 -18.40 1.37 4.77
N LEU A 81 -18.34 0.10 4.37
CA LEU A 81 -18.58 -0.32 2.99
C LEU A 81 -19.97 0.13 2.51
N ARG A 82 -21.00 -0.08 3.32
CA ARG A 82 -22.38 0.31 3.00
C ARG A 82 -22.58 1.84 2.94
N GLN A 83 -21.84 2.59 3.74
CA GLN A 83 -21.88 4.06 3.72
C GLN A 83 -21.25 4.66 2.46
N GLN A 84 -20.20 4.04 1.92
CA GLN A 84 -19.54 4.50 0.69
C GLN A 84 -20.12 3.91 -0.59
N ASN A 85 -20.65 2.69 -0.54
CA ASN A 85 -21.31 2.02 -1.67
C ASN A 85 -22.74 1.63 -1.28
N SER A 86 -23.72 2.46 -1.65
CA SER A 86 -25.14 2.08 -1.63
C SER A 86 -25.50 0.94 -2.60
N LEU A 87 -24.53 0.49 -3.41
CA LEU A 87 -24.66 -0.50 -4.48
C LEU A 87 -24.17 -1.91 -4.11
N VAL A 88 -23.63 -2.15 -2.90
CA VAL A 88 -23.34 -3.52 -2.42
C VAL A 88 -24.63 -4.12 -1.86
N THR A 89 -25.64 -4.25 -2.71
CA THR A 89 -26.83 -5.02 -2.43
C THR A 89 -27.08 -5.93 -3.63
N GLU A 90 -27.36 -7.21 -3.32
CA GLU A 90 -27.59 -8.35 -4.23
C GLU A 90 -26.31 -9.07 -4.67
N LYS A 91 -26.08 -10.35 -4.34
CA LYS A 91 -27.01 -11.44 -4.01
C LYS A 91 -26.46 -12.29 -2.85
N ILE A 92 -27.34 -12.56 -1.89
CA ILE A 92 -27.25 -13.70 -0.96
C ILE A 92 -27.63 -14.94 -1.77
#